data_AF-A0A1G0M6K9-F1
#
_entry.id   AF-A0A1G0M6K9-F1
#
_cell.length_a   1.000
_cell.length_b   1.000
_cell.length_c   1.000
_cell.angle_alpha   90.00
_cell.angle_beta   90.00
_cell.angle_gamma   90.00
#
_symmetry.space_group_name_H-M   'P 1'
#
loop_
_entity.id
_entity.type
_entity.pdbx_description
1 polymer ?
#
loop_
_entity_poly.entity_id
_entity_poly.type
_entity_poly.pdbx_seq_one_letter_code
_entity_poly.pdbx_strand_id
1 'polypeptide(L)'
;MGDQRADFADPMIRELSAQIDQRGGDAPRICWEPVFWADVLEGRETALLRELSAGGDLDHADLRHFIVHSLGDAIAYQQVPRARQQVNVYREIHRRVDESLKRLRRRTREGKPKRAPDVPLVILAHSLGGHIISNYIWDVQSAVRKERKGSPRSPLERMETLATIVTFGCNIALFTLAYNELKPIAFPPRGLRKHFPPGTRRVAITAAARWINFYDPDDVLAYPLRPLSTRYSRTVSADVPINVGSPLTSWNPMSHLQYWTDNDITKPVAELIHGVLALL
;
A
#
# COMPACT_ATOMS: atom_id res chain seq x y z
N MET A 1 10.16 -1.27 4.28
CA MET A 1 10.53 -2.11 5.43
C MET A 1 10.97 -1.19 6.56
N GLY A 2 10.90 -1.66 7.80
CA GLY A 2 10.86 -0.91 9.07
C GLY A 2 12.00 0.05 9.42
N ASP A 3 12.93 0.34 8.51
CA ASP A 3 14.01 1.33 8.70
C ASP A 3 13.82 2.58 7.81
N GLN A 4 12.57 2.87 7.46
CA GLN A 4 12.24 4.05 6.67
C GLN A 4 12.25 5.31 7.55
N ARG A 5 12.62 6.44 6.97
CA ARG A 5 12.40 7.75 7.58
C ARG A 5 10.98 8.24 7.29
N ALA A 6 10.49 9.19 8.09
CA ALA A 6 9.13 9.73 7.92
C ALA A 6 8.89 10.38 6.53
N ASP A 7 9.95 10.81 5.85
CA ASP A 7 9.98 11.41 4.51
C ASP A 7 10.23 10.40 3.38
N PHE A 8 10.13 9.09 3.64
CA PHE A 8 10.47 8.03 2.67
C PHE A 8 9.76 8.14 1.31
N ALA A 9 8.57 8.73 1.27
CA ALA A 9 7.75 8.84 0.05
C ALA A 9 8.08 10.10 -0.77
N ASP A 10 8.79 11.07 -0.20
CA ASP A 10 9.01 12.38 -0.82
C ASP A 10 9.70 12.31 -2.19
N PRO A 11 10.74 11.46 -2.41
CA PRO A 11 11.35 11.31 -3.73
C PRO A 11 10.36 10.80 -4.79
N MET A 12 9.57 9.78 -4.44
CA MET A 12 8.56 9.24 -5.36
C MET A 12 7.47 10.27 -5.65
N ILE A 13 7.00 11.00 -4.64
CA ILE A 13 5.99 12.06 -4.81
C ILE A 13 6.49 13.13 -5.78
N ARG A 14 7.74 13.59 -5.64
CA ARG A 14 8.33 14.57 -6.55
C ARG A 14 8.40 14.05 -7.98
N GLU A 15 8.87 12.82 -8.15
CA GLU A 15 8.99 12.18 -9.47
C GLU A 15 7.61 12.00 -10.13
N LEU A 16 6.63 11.48 -9.40
CA LEU A 16 5.26 11.30 -9.91
C LEU A 16 4.61 12.64 -10.26
N SER A 17 4.75 13.67 -9.43
CA SER A 17 4.24 15.00 -9.72
C SER A 17 4.85 15.58 -11.00
N ALA A 18 6.17 15.49 -11.16
CA ALA A 18 6.86 15.95 -12.37
C ALA A 18 6.36 15.22 -13.63
N GLN A 19 6.19 13.90 -13.56
CA GLN A 19 5.71 13.13 -14.69
C GLN A 19 4.23 13.37 -15.01
N ILE A 20 3.40 13.65 -14.01
CA ILE A 20 2.00 14.00 -14.22
C ILE A 20 1.89 15.36 -14.92
N ASP A 21 2.67 16.35 -14.50
CA ASP A 21 2.71 17.67 -15.15
C ASP A 21 3.24 17.58 -16.58
N GLN A 22 4.29 16.78 -16.84
CA GLN A 22 4.80 16.51 -18.19
C GLN A 22 3.76 15.88 -19.12
N ARG A 23 2.80 15.14 -18.56
CA ARG A 23 1.67 14.53 -19.29
C ARG A 23 0.47 15.48 -19.44
N GLY A 24 0.60 16.74 -19.06
CA GLY A 24 -0.49 17.73 -19.08
C GLY A 24 -1.54 17.52 -17.99
N GLY A 25 -1.22 16.76 -16.94
CA GLY A 25 -2.02 16.70 -15.72
C GLY A 25 -1.79 17.94 -14.85
N ASP A 26 -2.62 18.09 -13.82
CA ASP A 26 -2.50 19.16 -12.82
C ASP A 26 -2.08 18.49 -11.50
N ALA A 27 -0.78 18.27 -11.30
CA ALA A 27 -0.26 17.61 -10.10
C ALA A 27 -0.66 18.32 -8.79
N PRO A 28 -0.75 19.67 -8.72
CA PRO A 28 -1.31 20.38 -7.56
C PRO A 28 -2.73 19.96 -7.14
N ARG A 29 -3.54 19.34 -8.03
CA ARG A 29 -4.85 18.78 -7.65
C ARG A 29 -4.76 17.48 -6.84
N ILE A 30 -3.57 16.89 -6.71
CA ILE A 30 -3.35 15.64 -5.98
C ILE A 30 -3.01 15.95 -4.52
N CYS A 31 -3.72 15.31 -3.59
CA CYS A 31 -3.38 15.36 -2.17
C CYS A 31 -2.62 14.08 -1.79
N TRP A 32 -1.32 14.20 -1.55
CA TRP A 32 -0.47 13.08 -1.12
C TRP A 32 -0.50 12.88 0.40
N GLU A 33 -0.63 11.64 0.86
CA GLU A 33 -0.53 11.25 2.27
C GLU A 33 0.37 10.01 2.40
N PRO A 34 1.65 10.19 2.75
CA PRO A 34 2.51 9.08 3.16
C PRO A 34 1.99 8.43 4.44
N VAL A 35 2.01 7.10 4.50
CA VAL A 35 1.63 6.34 5.70
C VAL A 35 2.88 5.74 6.32
N PHE A 36 3.40 6.41 7.35
CA PHE A 36 4.57 5.98 8.10
C PHE A 36 4.18 5.14 9.32
N TRP A 37 4.71 3.92 9.40
CA TRP A 37 4.40 2.94 10.46
C TRP A 37 5.62 2.23 11.04
N ALA A 38 6.81 2.45 10.48
CA ALA A 38 8.03 1.73 10.83
C ALA A 38 8.45 1.91 12.31
N ASP A 39 8.22 3.11 12.86
CA ASP A 39 8.49 3.46 14.26
C ASP A 39 7.69 2.62 15.29
N VAL A 40 6.67 1.88 14.87
CA VAL A 40 5.91 0.98 15.75
C VAL A 40 6.80 -0.16 16.27
N LEU A 41 7.80 -0.59 15.50
CA LEU A 41 8.67 -1.72 15.83
C LEU A 41 10.14 -1.32 16.07
N GLU A 42 10.58 -0.17 15.55
CA GLU A 42 11.95 0.35 15.63
C GLU A 42 12.61 0.19 17.03
N GLY A 43 11.91 0.62 18.09
CA GLY A 43 12.45 0.53 19.46
C GLY A 43 12.68 -0.90 19.94
N ARG A 44 11.88 -1.87 19.47
CA ARG A 44 12.02 -3.30 19.81
C ARG A 44 13.08 -3.98 18.98
N GLU A 45 13.16 -3.62 17.71
CA GLU A 45 14.17 -4.14 16.78
C GLU A 45 15.56 -3.69 17.20
N THR A 46 15.70 -2.41 17.56
CA THR A 46 16.95 -1.85 18.12
C THR A 46 17.35 -2.57 19.40
N ALA A 47 16.41 -2.80 20.32
CA ALA A 47 16.68 -3.51 21.56
C ALA A 47 17.12 -4.97 21.31
N LEU A 48 16.41 -5.68 20.43
CA LEU A 48 16.73 -7.05 20.05
C LEU A 48 18.12 -7.14 19.41
N LEU A 49 18.43 -6.29 18.44
CA LEU A 49 19.74 -6.28 17.77
C LEU A 49 20.86 -5.97 18.75
N ARG A 50 20.65 -5.03 19.68
CA ARG A 50 21.63 -4.71 20.73
C ARG A 50 21.87 -5.90 21.65
N GLU A 51 20.81 -6.58 22.09
CA GLU A 51 20.92 -7.76 22.97
C GLU A 51 21.61 -8.93 22.27
N LEU A 52 21.25 -9.21 21.01
CA LEU A 52 21.88 -10.27 20.23
C LEU A 52 23.36 -9.99 19.94
N SER A 53 23.71 -8.74 19.62
CA SER A 53 25.10 -8.33 19.35
C SER A 53 25.96 -8.31 20.62
N ALA A 54 25.35 -8.13 21.80
CA ALA A 54 26.06 -8.24 23.07
C ALA A 54 26.35 -9.70 23.47
N GLY A 55 25.61 -10.67 22.90
CA GLY A 55 25.73 -12.10 23.21
C GLY A 55 26.80 -12.86 22.42
N GLY A 56 27.44 -12.24 21.42
CA GLY A 56 28.49 -12.83 20.60
C GLY A 56 28.83 -12.01 19.36
N ASP A 57 29.94 -12.34 18.70
CA ASP A 57 30.30 -11.71 17.42
C ASP A 57 29.38 -12.22 16.30
N LEU A 58 28.78 -11.30 15.55
CA LEU A 58 27.77 -11.61 14.55
C LEU A 58 28.27 -11.20 13.16
N ASP A 59 28.70 -12.18 12.37
CA ASP A 59 29.01 -11.97 10.96
C ASP A 59 27.78 -11.51 10.17
N HIS A 60 28.02 -10.77 9.09
CA HIS A 60 27.01 -10.25 8.16
C HIS A 60 25.98 -9.32 8.82
N ALA A 61 26.44 -8.38 9.65
CA ALA A 61 25.61 -7.43 10.39
C ALA A 61 24.54 -6.74 9.51
N ASP A 62 24.91 -6.27 8.31
CA ASP A 62 23.98 -5.59 7.39
C ASP A 62 22.85 -6.50 6.90
N LEU A 63 23.16 -7.76 6.55
CA LEU A 63 22.17 -8.75 6.13
C LEU A 63 21.25 -9.14 7.30
N ARG A 64 21.81 -9.30 8.50
CA ARG A 64 21.02 -9.57 9.71
C ARG A 64 20.10 -8.40 10.05
N HIS A 65 20.60 -7.16 9.93
CA HIS A 65 19.82 -5.96 10.11
C HIS A 65 18.64 -5.91 9.15
N PHE A 66 18.87 -6.19 7.86
CA PHE A 66 17.81 -6.29 6.87
C PHE A 66 16.79 -7.38 7.21
N ILE A 67 17.24 -8.58 7.58
CA ILE A 67 16.37 -9.70 7.95
C ILE A 67 15.50 -9.33 9.16
N VAL A 68 16.08 -8.71 10.19
CA VAL A 68 15.31 -8.30 11.39
C VAL A 68 14.26 -7.26 11.01
N HIS A 69 14.60 -6.20 10.29
CA HIS A 69 13.65 -5.15 9.89
C HIS A 69 12.68 -5.56 8.76
N SER A 70 12.87 -6.72 8.14
CA SER A 70 12.01 -7.21 7.05
C SER A 70 11.15 -8.39 7.49
N LEU A 71 11.78 -9.45 7.99
CA LEU A 71 11.10 -10.64 8.49
C LEU A 71 10.60 -10.45 9.92
N GLY A 72 11.33 -9.71 10.77
CA GLY A 72 10.86 -9.38 12.12
C GLY A 72 9.57 -8.58 12.09
N ASP A 73 9.52 -7.52 11.27
CA ASP A 73 8.31 -6.77 10.92
C ASP A 73 7.15 -7.69 10.48
N ALA A 74 7.41 -8.59 9.53
CA ALA A 74 6.43 -9.53 9.00
C ALA A 74 5.90 -10.51 10.08
N ILE A 75 6.78 -11.01 10.94
CA ILE A 75 6.46 -11.94 12.03
C ILE A 75 5.69 -11.22 13.14
N ALA A 76 6.09 -10.00 13.49
CA ALA A 76 5.43 -9.19 14.50
C ALA A 76 4.05 -8.71 14.04
N TYR A 77 3.85 -8.53 12.73
CA TYR A 77 2.58 -8.18 12.12
C TYR A 77 1.59 -9.36 12.10
N GLN A 78 1.06 -9.70 13.27
CA GLN A 78 0.05 -10.75 13.44
C GLN A 78 -1.12 -10.27 14.30
N GLN A 79 -2.31 -10.79 14.00
CA GLN A 79 -3.48 -10.57 14.84
C GLN A 79 -3.43 -11.51 16.05
N VAL A 80 -2.96 -10.98 17.19
CA VAL A 80 -2.89 -11.75 18.45
C VAL A 80 -4.16 -11.55 19.29
N PRO A 81 -4.75 -12.62 19.86
CA PRO A 81 -5.87 -12.51 20.80
C PRO A 81 -5.52 -11.62 22.02
N ARG A 82 -6.47 -10.78 22.45
CA ARG A 82 -6.31 -9.84 23.59
C ARG A 82 -5.87 -10.50 24.91
N ALA A 83 -6.08 -11.81 25.05
CA ALA A 83 -5.74 -12.57 26.25
C ALA A 83 -4.21 -12.78 26.44
N ARG A 84 -3.40 -12.49 25.43
CA ARG A 84 -1.94 -12.48 25.56
C ARG A 84 -1.52 -11.03 25.83
N GLN A 85 -0.68 -10.80 26.85
CA GLN A 85 -0.09 -9.49 27.22
C GLN A 85 0.89 -8.96 26.15
N GLN A 86 0.55 -9.10 24.86
CA GLN A 86 1.36 -8.69 23.73
C GLN A 86 0.79 -7.41 23.14
N VAL A 87 1.68 -6.50 22.75
CA VAL A 87 1.29 -5.33 21.96
C VAL A 87 0.75 -5.80 20.61
N ASN A 88 -0.45 -5.35 20.28
CA ASN A 88 -1.12 -5.71 19.04
C ASN A 88 -0.61 -4.80 17.91
N VAL A 89 0.59 -5.11 17.41
CA VAL A 89 1.27 -4.40 16.31
C VAL A 89 0.34 -4.25 15.10
N TYR A 90 -0.40 -5.30 14.77
CA TYR A 90 -1.42 -5.29 13.71
C TYR A 90 -2.42 -4.13 13.87
N ARG A 91 -3.03 -3.98 15.06
CA ARG A 91 -3.98 -2.90 15.34
C ARG A 91 -3.33 -1.52 15.37
N GLU A 92 -2.11 -1.42 15.85
CA GLU A 92 -1.40 -0.14 15.93
C GLU A 92 -1.04 0.38 14.53
N ILE A 93 -0.53 -0.48 13.65
CA ILE A 93 -0.31 -0.14 12.24
C ILE A 93 -1.63 0.21 11.55
N HIS A 94 -2.70 -0.55 11.78
CA HIS A 94 -4.03 -0.23 11.22
C HIS A 94 -4.57 1.12 11.71
N ARG A 95 -4.29 1.50 12.97
CA ARG A 95 -4.62 2.82 13.52
C ARG A 95 -3.87 3.93 12.76
N ARG A 96 -2.59 3.73 12.41
CA ARG A 96 -1.83 4.69 11.59
C ARG A 96 -2.45 4.88 10.21
N VAL A 97 -2.87 3.79 9.56
CA VAL A 97 -3.57 3.86 8.26
C VAL A 97 -4.88 4.64 8.41
N ASP A 98 -5.68 4.32 9.42
CA ASP A 98 -6.97 4.99 9.71
C ASP A 98 -6.81 6.50 9.95
N GLU A 99 -5.80 6.90 10.73
CA GLU A 99 -5.49 8.30 11.00
C GLU A 99 -5.01 9.04 9.75
N SER A 100 -4.20 8.39 8.92
CA SER A 100 -3.72 8.97 7.65
C SER A 100 -4.88 9.22 6.70
N LEU A 101 -5.83 8.29 6.59
CA LEU A 101 -7.05 8.47 5.79
C LEU A 101 -7.94 9.60 6.32
N LYS A 102 -8.08 9.74 7.63
CA LYS A 102 -8.80 10.86 8.26
C LYS A 102 -8.13 12.20 7.96
N ARG A 103 -6.79 12.28 8.00
CA ARG A 103 -6.03 13.49 7.63
C ARG A 103 -6.19 13.82 6.15
N LEU A 104 -6.01 12.84 5.27
CA LEU A 104 -6.21 12.99 3.83
C LEU A 104 -7.62 13.49 3.51
N ARG A 105 -8.63 12.88 4.14
CA ARG A 105 -10.02 13.32 3.99
C ARG A 105 -10.23 14.75 4.45
N ARG A 106 -9.72 15.13 5.62
CA ARG A 106 -9.85 16.51 6.11
C ARG A 106 -9.27 17.52 5.11
N ARG A 107 -8.06 17.27 4.59
CA ARG A 107 -7.40 18.16 3.62
C ARG A 107 -8.16 18.23 2.29
N THR A 108 -8.60 17.10 1.75
CA THR A 108 -9.37 17.07 0.48
C THR A 108 -10.77 17.69 0.59
N ARG A 109 -11.30 17.84 1.81
CA ARG A 109 -12.59 18.46 2.12
C ARG A 109 -12.51 19.93 2.47
N GLU A 110 -11.31 20.45 2.71
CA GLU A 110 -11.09 21.85 3.09
C GLU A 110 -11.63 22.79 2.01
N GLY A 111 -12.41 23.79 2.42
CA GLY A 111 -13.07 24.73 1.49
C GLY A 111 -14.18 24.12 0.60
N LYS A 112 -14.53 22.84 0.74
CA LYS A 112 -15.59 22.20 -0.07
C LYS A 112 -16.97 22.25 0.62
N PRO A 113 -18.07 22.40 -0.13
CA PRO A 113 -19.42 22.31 0.43
C PRO A 113 -19.66 20.98 1.16
N LYS A 114 -20.47 21.00 2.23
CA LYS A 114 -20.82 19.77 2.99
C LYS A 114 -21.32 18.62 2.10
N ARG A 115 -22.02 18.93 1.01
CA ARG A 115 -22.58 17.94 0.06
C ARG A 115 -21.63 17.48 -1.04
N ALA A 116 -20.40 18.01 -1.13
CA ALA A 116 -19.43 17.50 -2.09
C ALA A 116 -19.23 15.98 -1.88
N PRO A 117 -18.92 15.19 -2.92
CA PRO A 117 -18.48 13.81 -2.71
C PRO A 117 -17.09 13.80 -2.07
N ASP A 118 -16.73 12.68 -1.43
CA ASP A 118 -15.31 12.40 -1.17
C ASP A 118 -14.60 12.10 -2.51
N VAL A 119 -13.33 12.46 -2.61
CA VAL A 119 -12.52 12.31 -3.84
C VAL A 119 -12.15 10.85 -4.10
N PRO A 120 -11.89 10.45 -5.36
CA PRO A 120 -11.30 9.15 -5.68
C PRO A 120 -9.97 8.95 -4.94
N LEU A 121 -9.76 7.74 -4.43
CA LEU A 121 -8.57 7.34 -3.69
C LEU A 121 -7.68 6.46 -4.57
N VAL A 122 -6.39 6.79 -4.64
CA VAL A 122 -5.34 5.95 -5.21
C VAL A 122 -4.41 5.50 -4.10
N ILE A 123 -4.07 4.22 -4.05
CA ILE A 123 -3.16 3.63 -3.07
C ILE A 123 -1.92 3.12 -3.79
N LEU A 124 -0.75 3.54 -3.34
CA LEU A 124 0.54 2.98 -3.72
C LEU A 124 1.12 2.25 -2.50
N ALA A 125 1.47 0.97 -2.65
CA ALA A 125 1.90 0.14 -1.53
C ALA A 125 3.10 -0.73 -1.90
N HIS A 126 4.19 -0.49 -1.19
CA HIS A 126 5.45 -1.21 -1.36
C HIS A 126 5.59 -2.34 -0.34
N SER A 127 6.12 -3.50 -0.74
CA SER A 127 6.58 -4.51 0.21
C SER A 127 5.49 -4.93 1.22
N LEU A 128 5.83 -5.02 2.51
CA LEU A 128 4.89 -5.30 3.60
C LEU A 128 3.72 -4.32 3.64
N GLY A 129 3.89 -3.09 3.14
CA GLY A 129 2.82 -2.11 2.98
C GLY A 129 1.67 -2.63 2.12
N GLY A 130 1.95 -3.46 1.11
CA GLY A 130 0.94 -4.13 0.30
C GLY A 130 0.09 -5.11 1.12
N HIS A 131 0.73 -5.93 1.96
CA HIS A 131 0.03 -6.85 2.85
C HIS A 131 -0.76 -6.10 3.94
N ILE A 132 -0.17 -5.06 4.53
CA ILE A 132 -0.81 -4.18 5.52
C ILE A 132 -2.09 -3.57 4.94
N ILE A 133 -2.00 -2.91 3.77
CA ILE A 133 -3.15 -2.21 3.21
C ILE A 133 -4.23 -3.19 2.73
N SER A 134 -3.86 -4.36 2.20
CA SER A 134 -4.81 -5.41 1.85
C SER A 134 -5.61 -5.90 3.06
N ASN A 135 -4.93 -6.20 4.17
CA ASN A 135 -5.58 -6.62 5.41
C ASN A 135 -6.43 -5.50 6.03
N TYR A 136 -5.94 -4.26 6.01
CA TYR A 136 -6.70 -3.10 6.48
C TYR A 136 -8.00 -2.91 5.69
N ILE A 137 -7.92 -2.92 4.35
CA ILE A 137 -9.11 -2.80 3.49
C ILE A 137 -10.06 -3.97 3.75
N TRP A 138 -9.54 -5.19 3.90
CA TRP A 138 -10.35 -6.37 4.22
C TRP A 138 -11.13 -6.20 5.53
N ASP A 139 -10.47 -5.71 6.58
CA ASP A 139 -11.07 -5.49 7.90
C ASP A 139 -12.12 -4.39 7.85
N VAL A 140 -11.84 -3.28 7.16
CA VAL A 140 -12.82 -2.20 6.93
C VAL A 140 -14.04 -2.74 6.19
N GLN A 141 -13.84 -3.46 5.08
CA GLN A 141 -14.96 -4.03 4.31
C GLN A 141 -15.76 -5.05 5.12
N SER A 142 -15.09 -5.84 5.96
CA SER A 142 -15.73 -6.83 6.83
C SER A 142 -16.54 -6.17 7.95
N ALA A 143 -16.02 -5.09 8.55
CA ALA A 143 -16.74 -4.30 9.54
C ALA A 143 -17.97 -3.63 8.92
N VAL A 144 -17.83 -2.99 7.77
CA VAL A 144 -18.94 -2.34 7.04
C VAL A 144 -20.06 -3.34 6.68
N ARG A 145 -19.72 -4.59 6.32
CA ARG A 145 -20.72 -5.65 6.06
C ARG A 145 -21.48 -6.06 7.33
N LYS A 146 -20.83 -6.02 8.49
CA LYS A 146 -21.42 -6.39 9.80
C LYS A 146 -22.25 -5.24 10.38
N GLU A 147 -21.87 -4.00 10.12
CA GLU A 147 -22.58 -2.81 10.58
C GLU A 147 -23.93 -2.65 9.85
N ARG A 148 -25.03 -2.91 10.57
CA ARG A 148 -26.41 -2.73 10.08
C ARG A 148 -26.80 -1.24 10.06
N LYS A 149 -26.30 -0.49 9.07
CA LYS A 149 -26.49 0.97 8.86
C LYS A 149 -25.97 1.85 10.01
N GLY A 150 -25.22 2.91 9.67
CA GLY A 150 -24.83 3.96 10.62
C GLY A 150 -23.34 4.05 10.99
N SER A 151 -22.44 3.45 10.21
CA SER A 151 -20.99 3.69 10.39
C SER A 151 -20.70 5.20 10.36
N PRO A 152 -20.04 5.78 11.38
CA PRO A 152 -19.63 7.18 11.34
C PRO A 152 -18.49 7.42 10.34
N ARG A 153 -17.83 6.35 9.87
CA ARG A 153 -16.82 6.41 8.83
C ARG A 153 -17.43 6.97 7.55
N SER A 154 -16.64 7.67 6.78
CA SER A 154 -16.98 8.21 5.47
C SER A 154 -16.75 7.29 4.30
N PRO A 155 -17.29 7.60 3.10
CA PRO A 155 -16.95 6.84 1.90
C PRO A 155 -15.45 6.64 1.69
N LEU A 156 -14.62 7.67 1.89
CA LEU A 156 -13.15 7.52 1.79
C LEU A 156 -12.62 6.54 2.86
N GLU A 157 -12.98 6.72 4.13
CA GLU A 157 -12.53 5.85 5.24
C GLU A 157 -13.09 4.41 5.17
N ARG A 158 -14.18 4.20 4.42
CA ARG A 158 -14.79 2.89 4.13
C ARG A 158 -14.23 2.23 2.86
N MET A 159 -13.24 2.85 2.22
CA MET A 159 -12.63 2.40 0.96
C MET A 159 -13.62 2.38 -0.23
N GLU A 160 -14.72 3.14 -0.16
CA GLU A 160 -15.73 3.20 -1.23
C GLU A 160 -15.28 4.06 -2.41
N THR A 161 -14.33 4.98 -2.17
CA THR A 161 -13.74 5.85 -3.19
C THR A 161 -12.49 5.25 -3.83
N LEU A 162 -12.06 4.05 -3.42
CA LEU A 162 -10.84 3.40 -3.90
C LEU A 162 -10.93 3.12 -5.40
N ALA A 163 -10.24 3.95 -6.18
CA ALA A 163 -10.20 3.89 -7.62
C ALA A 163 -9.04 3.02 -8.10
N THR A 164 -7.83 3.22 -7.60
CA THR A 164 -6.66 2.50 -8.11
C THR A 164 -5.80 1.98 -6.97
N ILE A 165 -5.29 0.76 -7.13
CA ILE A 165 -4.31 0.15 -6.24
C ILE A 165 -3.07 -0.18 -7.06
N VAL A 166 -1.92 0.26 -6.59
CA VAL A 166 -0.63 -0.16 -7.12
C VAL A 166 0.11 -0.83 -5.98
N THR A 167 0.45 -2.11 -6.18
CA THR A 167 1.40 -2.81 -5.33
C THR A 167 2.71 -2.97 -6.07
N PHE A 168 3.84 -2.83 -5.38
CA PHE A 168 5.15 -3.06 -5.97
C PHE A 168 6.10 -3.66 -4.93
N GLY A 169 7.04 -4.51 -5.37
CA GLY A 169 7.88 -5.27 -4.44
C GLY A 169 7.05 -6.12 -3.45
N CYS A 170 5.85 -6.56 -3.83
CA CYS A 170 4.82 -6.95 -2.85
C CYS A 170 4.96 -8.40 -2.37
N ASN A 171 4.96 -8.61 -1.04
CA ASN A 171 5.17 -9.90 -0.40
C ASN A 171 3.87 -10.63 0.02
N ILE A 172 2.69 -10.17 -0.43
CA ILE A 172 1.37 -10.79 -0.11
C ILE A 172 1.39 -12.31 -0.35
N ALA A 173 2.05 -12.77 -1.42
CA ALA A 173 2.15 -14.18 -1.78
C ALA A 173 2.69 -15.04 -0.61
N LEU A 174 3.72 -14.58 0.09
CA LEU A 174 4.30 -15.31 1.21
C LEU A 174 3.32 -15.46 2.39
N PHE A 175 2.55 -14.42 2.67
CA PHE A 175 1.56 -14.44 3.75
C PHE A 175 0.34 -15.31 3.46
N THR A 176 0.11 -15.70 2.19
CA THR A 176 -0.98 -16.62 1.85
C THR A 176 -0.85 -17.97 2.54
N LEU A 177 0.38 -18.36 2.92
CA LEU A 177 0.66 -19.60 3.67
C LEU A 177 -0.06 -19.65 5.03
N ALA A 178 -0.45 -18.51 5.60
CA ALA A 178 -1.18 -18.43 6.85
C ALA A 178 -2.70 -18.66 6.71
N TYR A 179 -3.23 -18.84 5.49
CA TYR A 179 -4.67 -18.85 5.23
C TYR A 179 -5.14 -20.13 4.51
N ASN A 180 -6.18 -20.77 5.04
CA ASN A 180 -6.82 -21.93 4.39
C ASN A 180 -7.63 -21.56 3.13
N GLU A 181 -8.14 -20.33 3.06
CA GLU A 181 -8.92 -19.84 1.91
C GLU A 181 -8.44 -18.46 1.49
N LEU A 182 -7.96 -18.35 0.25
CA LEU A 182 -7.44 -17.10 -0.29
C LEU A 182 -8.58 -16.25 -0.88
N LYS A 183 -8.86 -15.12 -0.20
CA LYS A 183 -9.83 -14.11 -0.66
C LYS A 183 -9.14 -12.76 -0.78
N PRO A 184 -9.09 -12.16 -1.99
CA PRO A 184 -8.68 -10.77 -2.10
C PRO A 184 -9.78 -9.85 -1.55
N ILE A 185 -9.41 -8.60 -1.30
CA ILE A 185 -10.37 -7.52 -1.01
C ILE A 185 -11.40 -7.38 -2.14
N ALA A 186 -12.59 -6.86 -1.81
CA ALA A 186 -13.57 -6.53 -2.84
C ALA A 186 -13.12 -5.27 -3.59
N PHE A 187 -12.67 -5.44 -4.83
CA PHE A 187 -12.22 -4.35 -5.69
C PHE A 187 -12.69 -4.59 -7.14
N PRO A 188 -13.14 -3.55 -7.86
CA PRO A 188 -13.41 -2.19 -7.37
C PRO A 188 -14.59 -2.14 -6.37
N PRO A 189 -14.66 -1.13 -5.49
CA PRO A 189 -15.73 -1.02 -4.51
C PRO A 189 -17.10 -0.80 -5.18
N ARG A 190 -18.15 -1.35 -4.55
CA ARG A 190 -19.52 -1.19 -5.05
C ARG A 190 -19.91 0.28 -5.01
N GLY A 191 -20.32 0.79 -6.17
CA GLY A 191 -20.74 2.18 -6.30
C GLY A 191 -19.59 3.17 -6.46
N LEU A 192 -18.36 2.76 -6.78
CA LEU A 192 -17.26 3.70 -7.07
C LEU A 192 -17.68 4.89 -7.95
N ARG A 193 -18.56 4.67 -8.94
CA ARG A 193 -19.13 5.69 -9.83
C ARG A 193 -19.74 6.91 -9.12
N LYS A 194 -20.35 6.79 -7.93
CA LYS A 194 -20.93 7.95 -7.22
C LYS A 194 -19.87 8.96 -6.74
N HIS A 195 -18.59 8.62 -6.84
CA HIS A 195 -17.46 9.47 -6.43
C HIS A 195 -16.78 10.19 -7.59
N PHE A 196 -17.31 10.05 -8.80
CA PHE A 196 -16.87 10.80 -9.98
C PHE A 196 -17.95 11.81 -10.39
N PRO A 197 -17.59 12.89 -11.12
CA PRO A 197 -18.53 13.88 -11.62
C PRO A 197 -19.72 13.25 -12.37
N PRO A 198 -20.94 13.80 -12.22
CA PRO A 198 -22.09 13.38 -13.02
C PRO A 198 -21.77 13.42 -14.52
N GLY A 199 -22.15 12.38 -15.26
CA GLY A 199 -21.86 12.26 -16.69
C GLY A 199 -20.55 11.55 -17.03
N THR A 200 -19.67 11.28 -16.05
CA THR A 200 -18.46 10.48 -16.28
C THR A 200 -18.83 9.09 -16.81
N ARG A 201 -18.28 8.71 -17.97
CA ARG A 201 -18.63 7.47 -18.64
C ARG A 201 -18.24 6.26 -17.79
N ARG A 202 -19.17 5.31 -17.62
CA ARG A 202 -18.93 4.09 -16.83
C ARG A 202 -17.71 3.31 -17.32
N VAL A 203 -17.51 3.20 -18.63
CA VAL A 203 -16.37 2.51 -19.22
C VAL A 203 -15.04 3.15 -18.82
N ALA A 204 -14.99 4.48 -18.73
CA ALA A 204 -13.78 5.21 -18.34
C ALA A 204 -13.45 4.99 -16.85
N ILE A 205 -14.47 4.99 -15.99
CA ILE A 205 -14.29 4.67 -14.56
C ILE A 205 -13.81 3.23 -14.39
N THR A 206 -14.40 2.27 -15.12
CA THR A 206 -13.94 0.87 -15.09
C THR A 206 -12.48 0.74 -15.57
N ALA A 207 -12.09 1.50 -16.59
CA ALA A 207 -10.72 1.50 -17.11
C ALA A 207 -9.72 2.10 -16.12
N ALA A 208 -10.11 3.13 -15.34
CA ALA A 208 -9.29 3.69 -14.27
C ALA A 208 -9.25 2.80 -13.01
N ALA A 209 -10.31 1.99 -12.81
CA ALA A 209 -10.49 1.18 -11.62
C ALA A 209 -9.64 -0.11 -11.64
N ARG A 210 -8.32 0.02 -11.43
CA ARG A 210 -7.36 -1.06 -11.60
C ARG A 210 -6.55 -1.37 -10.34
N TRP A 211 -6.26 -2.64 -10.13
CA TRP A 211 -5.21 -3.09 -9.20
C TRP A 211 -4.06 -3.65 -10.03
N ILE A 212 -2.94 -2.93 -10.06
CA ILE A 212 -1.72 -3.34 -10.76
C ILE A 212 -0.66 -3.73 -9.74
N ASN A 213 -0.04 -4.90 -9.94
CA ASN A 213 1.07 -5.37 -9.14
C ASN A 213 2.34 -5.37 -9.99
N PHE A 214 3.35 -4.63 -9.59
CA PHE A 214 4.67 -4.64 -10.20
C PHE A 214 5.61 -5.51 -9.37
N TYR A 215 6.43 -6.31 -10.03
CA TYR A 215 7.43 -7.12 -9.35
C TYR A 215 8.66 -7.25 -10.23
N ASP A 216 9.83 -7.25 -9.62
CA ASP A 216 11.05 -7.66 -10.29
C ASP A 216 11.24 -9.17 -10.13
N PRO A 217 11.42 -9.94 -11.22
CA PRO A 217 11.73 -11.37 -11.13
C PRO A 217 12.97 -11.71 -10.29
N ASP A 218 13.92 -10.79 -10.14
CA ASP A 218 15.13 -10.94 -9.33
C ASP A 218 14.91 -10.55 -7.86
N ASP A 219 13.80 -9.87 -7.54
CA ASP A 219 13.41 -9.55 -6.16
C ASP A 219 12.75 -10.75 -5.48
N VAL A 220 13.53 -11.45 -4.66
CA VAL A 220 13.12 -12.66 -3.93
C VAL A 220 11.98 -12.46 -2.93
N LEU A 221 11.53 -11.22 -2.69
CA LEU A 221 10.41 -10.91 -1.80
C LEU A 221 9.16 -10.44 -2.56
N ALA A 222 9.26 -10.24 -3.88
CA ALA A 222 8.18 -9.80 -4.74
C ALA A 222 7.67 -10.92 -5.63
N TYR A 223 6.35 -11.08 -5.67
CA TYR A 223 5.73 -12.17 -6.44
C TYR A 223 4.48 -11.69 -7.18
N PRO A 224 4.11 -12.34 -8.29
CA PRO A 224 2.82 -12.11 -8.94
C PRO A 224 1.66 -12.53 -8.00
N LEU A 225 0.58 -11.76 -8.01
CA LEU A 225 -0.58 -11.98 -7.14
C LEU A 225 -1.70 -12.75 -7.84
N ARG A 226 -1.87 -12.61 -9.16
CA ARG A 226 -2.94 -13.28 -9.92
C ARG A 226 -2.86 -14.81 -9.83
N PRO A 227 -1.69 -15.46 -9.83
CA PRO A 227 -1.60 -16.92 -9.72
C PRO A 227 -2.06 -17.49 -8.37
N LEU A 228 -2.18 -16.66 -7.33
CA LEU A 228 -2.53 -17.12 -5.98
C LEU A 228 -3.89 -17.83 -5.93
N SER A 229 -4.87 -17.36 -6.72
CA SER A 229 -6.15 -18.05 -6.90
C SER A 229 -6.96 -17.48 -8.06
N THR A 230 -7.99 -18.21 -8.50
CA THR A 230 -8.99 -17.71 -9.47
C THR A 230 -9.63 -16.39 -9.01
N ARG A 231 -9.76 -16.16 -7.70
CA ARG A 231 -10.31 -14.89 -7.17
C ARG A 231 -9.29 -13.76 -7.33
N TYR A 232 -8.03 -13.98 -6.97
CA TYR A 232 -6.98 -12.98 -7.20
C TYR A 232 -6.82 -12.64 -8.69
N SER A 233 -6.83 -13.64 -9.57
CA SER A 233 -6.77 -13.46 -11.03
C SER A 233 -7.90 -12.57 -11.58
N ARG A 234 -9.09 -12.59 -10.96
CA ARG A 234 -10.23 -11.73 -11.33
C ARG A 234 -10.17 -10.33 -10.73
N THR A 235 -9.51 -10.17 -9.59
CA THR A 235 -9.46 -8.90 -8.84
C THR A 235 -8.24 -8.06 -9.18
N VAL A 236 -7.06 -8.68 -9.29
CA VAL A 236 -5.81 -8.03 -9.69
C VAL A 236 -5.81 -7.89 -11.20
N SER A 237 -5.81 -6.65 -11.69
CA SER A 237 -5.94 -6.34 -13.10
C SER A 237 -4.72 -6.77 -13.93
N ALA A 238 -3.51 -6.66 -13.37
CA ALA A 238 -2.29 -7.15 -14.01
C ALA A 238 -1.19 -7.41 -12.97
N ASP A 239 -0.37 -8.43 -13.22
CA ASP A 239 0.97 -8.56 -12.67
C ASP A 239 1.94 -8.14 -13.79
N VAL A 240 2.82 -7.18 -13.51
CA VAL A 240 3.74 -6.58 -14.48
C VAL A 240 5.17 -6.84 -14.00
N PRO A 241 5.92 -7.72 -14.68
CA PRO A 241 7.34 -7.86 -14.41
C PRO A 241 8.07 -6.58 -14.86
N ILE A 242 8.98 -6.11 -14.03
CA ILE A 242 9.87 -4.97 -14.32
C ILE A 242 11.31 -5.33 -13.95
N ASN A 243 12.25 -4.42 -14.19
CA ASN A 243 13.62 -4.56 -13.72
C ASN A 243 13.97 -3.30 -12.93
N VAL A 244 14.21 -3.45 -11.63
CA VAL A 244 14.62 -2.35 -10.76
C VAL A 244 16.09 -2.52 -10.40
N GLY A 245 16.85 -1.44 -10.57
CA GLY A 245 18.27 -1.44 -10.23
C GLY A 245 19.23 -1.78 -11.36
N SER A 246 20.43 -2.22 -10.98
CA SER A 246 21.50 -2.61 -11.89
C SER A 246 21.71 -4.13 -11.81
N PRO A 247 22.15 -4.82 -12.89
CA PRO A 247 22.46 -6.26 -12.86
C PRO A 247 23.42 -6.70 -11.75
N LEU A 248 24.19 -5.77 -11.17
CA LEU A 248 25.11 -5.99 -10.05
C LEU A 248 24.42 -5.96 -8.66
N THR A 249 23.20 -5.42 -8.57
CA THR A 249 22.43 -5.27 -7.31
C THR A 249 21.15 -6.11 -7.29
N SER A 250 20.76 -6.73 -8.41
CA SER A 250 19.52 -7.50 -8.54
C SER A 250 19.40 -8.72 -7.62
N TRP A 251 20.51 -9.26 -7.10
CA TRP A 251 20.53 -10.46 -6.25
C TRP A 251 20.56 -10.21 -4.73
N ASN A 252 20.48 -8.96 -4.27
CA ASN A 252 20.60 -8.64 -2.85
C ASN A 252 19.45 -7.72 -2.34
N PRO A 253 19.23 -7.63 -1.03
CA PRO A 253 18.18 -6.82 -0.40
C PRO A 253 17.98 -5.38 -0.90
N MET A 254 19.00 -4.80 -1.54
CA MET A 254 18.95 -3.44 -2.08
C MET A 254 18.06 -3.30 -3.31
N SER A 255 17.88 -4.35 -4.14
CA SER A 255 16.95 -4.30 -5.29
C SER A 255 15.52 -4.02 -4.83
N HIS A 256 15.15 -4.61 -3.69
CA HIS A 256 13.87 -4.37 -3.04
C HIS A 256 13.64 -2.90 -2.62
N LEU A 257 14.69 -2.09 -2.50
CA LEU A 257 14.58 -0.68 -2.15
C LEU A 257 14.57 0.25 -3.38
N GLN A 258 14.86 -0.28 -4.58
CA GLN A 258 15.08 0.51 -5.80
C GLN A 258 13.79 0.90 -6.52
N TYR A 259 12.64 0.32 -6.18
CA TYR A 259 11.36 0.60 -6.85
C TYR A 259 10.88 2.06 -6.78
N TRP A 260 11.18 2.79 -5.69
CA TRP A 260 10.51 4.06 -5.36
C TRP A 260 10.68 5.16 -6.41
N THR A 261 11.83 5.22 -7.06
CA THR A 261 12.11 6.23 -8.10
C THR A 261 12.46 5.60 -9.44
N ASP A 262 12.24 4.28 -9.60
CA ASP A 262 12.50 3.61 -10.87
C ASP A 262 11.46 4.03 -11.92
N ASN A 263 11.93 4.32 -13.13
CA ASN A 263 11.07 4.76 -14.22
C ASN A 263 10.09 3.68 -14.70
N ASP A 264 10.43 2.40 -14.52
CA ASP A 264 9.53 1.28 -14.84
C ASP A 264 8.37 1.18 -13.82
N ILE A 265 8.46 1.91 -12.70
CA ILE A 265 7.36 2.14 -11.75
C ILE A 265 6.73 3.51 -11.95
N THR A 266 7.51 4.59 -11.88
CA THR A 266 6.97 5.94 -11.79
C THR A 266 6.23 6.37 -13.05
N LYS A 267 6.69 5.96 -14.24
CA LYS A 267 6.00 6.23 -15.52
C LYS A 267 4.62 5.61 -15.63
N PRO A 268 4.45 4.29 -15.47
CA PRO A 268 3.11 3.69 -15.53
C PRO A 268 2.23 4.13 -14.36
N VAL A 269 2.79 4.39 -13.17
CA VAL A 269 2.00 4.90 -12.04
C VAL A 269 1.50 6.33 -12.29
N ALA A 270 2.34 7.21 -12.81
CA ALA A 270 1.94 8.56 -13.20
C ALA A 270 0.83 8.52 -14.27
N GLU A 271 0.90 7.60 -15.23
CA GLU A 271 -0.15 7.39 -16.24
C GLU A 271 -1.48 6.94 -15.62
N LEU A 272 -1.45 6.00 -14.67
CA LEU A 272 -2.64 5.56 -13.95
C LEU A 272 -3.29 6.71 -13.18
N ILE A 273 -2.49 7.50 -12.46
CA ILE A 273 -2.97 8.65 -11.69
C ILE A 273 -3.53 9.73 -12.62
N HIS A 274 -2.81 10.06 -13.70
CA HIS A 274 -3.28 11.00 -14.72
C HIS A 274 -4.62 10.53 -15.33
N GLY A 275 -4.77 9.24 -15.60
CA GLY A 275 -6.03 8.66 -16.09
C GLY A 275 -7.20 8.82 -15.11
N VAL A 276 -6.96 8.75 -13.80
CA VAL A 276 -7.99 9.05 -12.78
C VAL A 276 -8.31 10.55 -12.75
N LEU A 277 -7.29 11.41 -12.79
CA LEU A 277 -7.44 12.87 -12.78
C LEU A 277 -8.24 13.39 -13.98
N ALA A 278 -8.03 12.81 -15.16
CA ALA A 278 -8.75 13.17 -16.38
C ALA A 278 -10.28 12.92 -16.30
N LEU A 279 -10.73 12.18 -15.29
CA LEU A 279 -12.15 11.93 -15.03
C LEU A 279 -12.78 12.92 -14.03
N LEU A 280 -12.01 13.89 -13.49
CA LEU A 280 -12.42 14.80 -12.42
C LEU A 280 -12.53 16.27 -12.86
#